data_AF-A0A7G8WD01-F1
#
_entry.id   AF-A0A7G8WD01-F1
#
_cell.length_a   1.000
_cell.length_b   1.000
_cell.length_c   1.000
_cell.angle_alpha   90.00
_cell.angle_beta   90.00
_cell.angle_gamma   90.00
#
_symmetry.space_group_name_H-M   'P 1'
#
loop_
_entity.id
_entity.type
_entity.pdbx_description
1 polymer ?
#
loop_
_entity_poly.entity_id
_entity_poly.type
_entity_poly.pdbx_seq_one_letter_code
_entity_poly.pdbx_strand_id
1 'polypeptide(L)'
;MNNYSKPILIISLLLFLSSCALKKPTYRASSKRIIIVENDSILRHTEVIGCFGNSNTLNYKNENGIIKISGIANTKKEGLFSLATELYGSELKMEKDSLIIIKTGEVFYEDKYLKSKTENSFEQFYIVLDGKKKKIKKSNIERILTNPYLKDYEVIEMNRDDAKKEYGINTKYKTLKLVRK
;
A
#
# COMPACT_ATOMS: atom_id res chain seq x y z
N MET A 1 -50.64 20.60 -29.37
CA MET A 1 -49.20 20.28 -29.50
C MET A 1 -48.47 20.91 -28.32
N ASN A 2 -48.29 20.16 -27.21
CA ASN A 2 -47.50 20.62 -26.07
C ASN A 2 -46.25 19.76 -25.96
N ASN A 3 -45.10 20.38 -26.26
CA ASN A 3 -43.77 19.79 -26.20
C ASN A 3 -43.30 19.65 -24.74
N TYR A 4 -43.65 18.54 -24.09
CA TYR A 4 -43.07 18.14 -22.81
C TYR A 4 -42.14 16.95 -23.01
N SER A 5 -40.99 17.15 -23.67
CA SER A 5 -40.04 16.06 -23.92
C SER A 5 -38.58 16.46 -23.76
N LYS A 6 -38.28 17.57 -23.06
CA LYS A 6 -36.90 18.06 -22.89
C LYS A 6 -36.31 18.14 -21.47
N PRO A 7 -37.03 18.06 -20.33
CA PRO A 7 -36.35 18.13 -19.02
C PRO A 7 -35.86 16.77 -18.49
N ILE A 8 -36.43 15.65 -18.93
CA ILE A 8 -36.13 14.31 -18.35
C ILE A 8 -34.78 13.77 -18.83
N LEU A 9 -34.38 14.10 -20.06
CA LEU A 9 -33.13 13.60 -20.65
C LEU A 9 -31.87 14.27 -20.08
N ILE A 10 -31.99 15.50 -19.55
CA ILE A 10 -30.87 16.23 -18.94
C ILE A 10 -30.59 15.74 -17.51
N ILE A 11 -31.61 15.34 -16.76
CA ILE A 11 -31.46 14.85 -15.39
C ILE A 11 -30.85 13.44 -15.37
N SER A 12 -31.14 12.61 -16.37
CA SER A 12 -30.53 11.28 -16.48
C SER A 12 -29.04 11.33 -16.89
N LEU A 13 -28.63 12.37 -17.63
CA LEU A 13 -27.22 12.57 -18.01
C LEU A 13 -26.34 13.07 -16.84
N LEU A 14 -26.92 13.81 -15.89
CA LEU A 14 -26.21 14.31 -14.70
C LEU A 14 -25.94 13.24 -13.63
N LEU A 15 -26.74 12.18 -13.58
CA LEU A 15 -26.58 11.10 -12.59
C LEU A 15 -25.46 10.11 -12.95
N PHE A 16 -25.02 10.04 -14.22
CA PHE A 16 -23.93 9.16 -14.65
C PHE A 16 -22.52 9.74 -14.47
N LEU A 17 -22.38 11.01 -14.08
CA LEU A 17 -21.08 11.65 -13.85
C LEU A 17 -20.55 11.50 -12.41
N SER A 18 -21.32 10.87 -11.51
CA SER A 18 -21.05 10.90 -10.06
C SER A 18 -20.73 9.55 -9.43
N SER A 19 -19.87 8.71 -10.03
CA SER A 19 -19.37 7.50 -9.34
C SER A 19 -18.01 7.02 -9.86
N CYS A 20 -17.07 7.94 -10.08
CA CYS A 20 -15.68 7.61 -9.77
C CYS A 20 -15.42 8.18 -8.38
N ALA A 21 -15.76 7.45 -7.32
CA ALA A 21 -15.26 7.75 -5.99
C ALA A 21 -13.73 7.62 -6.07
N LEU A 22 -13.05 8.72 -6.40
CA LEU A 22 -11.60 8.76 -6.49
C LEU A 22 -11.07 8.28 -5.15
N LYS A 23 -10.30 7.21 -5.18
CA LYS A 23 -9.68 6.68 -3.98
C LYS A 23 -8.80 7.78 -3.40
N LYS A 24 -9.10 8.20 -2.16
CA LYS A 24 -8.39 9.26 -1.47
C LYS A 24 -6.89 8.92 -1.37
N PRO A 25 -5.99 9.86 -1.70
CA PRO A 25 -4.55 9.63 -1.57
C PRO A 25 -4.22 9.17 -0.15
N THR A 26 -3.54 8.03 -0.06
CA THR A 26 -3.17 7.40 1.21
C THR A 26 -1.67 7.19 1.19
N TYR A 27 -0.99 7.69 2.21
CA TYR A 27 0.45 7.64 2.37
C TYR A 27 0.80 6.85 3.62
N ARG A 28 1.84 6.02 3.55
CA ARG A 28 2.32 5.19 4.65
C ARG A 28 3.81 5.40 4.89
N ALA A 29 4.15 5.54 6.16
CA ALA A 29 5.53 5.43 6.60
C ALA A 29 5.85 3.97 7.00
N SER A 30 7.13 3.65 7.17
CA SER A 30 7.57 2.37 7.74
C SER A 30 7.06 2.15 9.17
N SER A 31 6.78 3.25 9.87
CA SER A 31 6.41 3.36 11.28
C SER A 31 4.92 3.09 11.57
N LYS A 32 4.23 2.16 10.90
CA LYS A 32 2.77 1.87 11.13
C LYS A 32 1.84 3.11 11.15
N ARG A 33 2.32 4.26 10.65
CA ARG A 33 1.62 5.54 10.56
C ARG A 33 1.08 5.71 9.15
N ILE A 34 -0.14 6.24 9.07
CA ILE A 34 -0.89 6.41 7.83
C ILE A 34 -1.41 7.85 7.78
N ILE A 35 -1.25 8.50 6.64
CA ILE A 35 -1.86 9.80 6.33
C ILE A 35 -2.82 9.59 5.17
N ILE A 36 -4.05 10.07 5.31
CA ILE A 36 -5.07 10.03 4.27
C ILE A 36 -5.48 11.46 3.99
N VAL A 37 -5.30 11.92 2.76
CA VAL A 37 -5.76 13.26 2.34
C VAL A 37 -7.24 13.16 2.04
N GLU A 38 -8.07 13.67 2.96
CA GLU A 38 -9.52 13.53 2.88
C GLU A 38 -10.14 14.46 1.84
N ASN A 39 -9.57 15.66 1.73
CA ASN A 39 -9.85 16.71 0.75
C ASN A 39 -8.72 17.77 0.80
N ASP A 40 -8.91 18.93 0.17
CA ASP A 40 -7.91 20.00 0.02
C ASP A 40 -7.53 20.73 1.32
N SER A 41 -8.24 20.49 2.43
CA SER A 41 -8.00 21.16 3.71
C SER A 41 -8.00 20.22 4.92
N ILE A 42 -8.33 18.94 4.72
CA ILE A 42 -8.46 17.95 5.77
C ILE A 42 -7.60 16.74 5.46
N LEU A 43 -6.80 16.32 6.45
CA LEU A 43 -6.14 15.02 6.44
C LEU A 43 -6.56 14.22 7.66
N ARG A 44 -6.56 12.89 7.51
CA ARG A 44 -6.68 11.95 8.61
C ARG A 44 -5.33 11.29 8.84
N HIS A 45 -4.85 11.36 10.08
CA HIS A 45 -3.66 10.65 10.54
C HIS A 45 -4.10 9.46 11.40
N THR A 46 -3.49 8.31 11.16
CA THR A 46 -3.69 7.08 11.94
C THR A 46 -2.35 6.52 12.36
N GLU A 47 -2.27 6.04 13.60
CA GLU A 47 -1.12 5.33 14.13
C GLU A 47 -1.58 3.98 14.67
N VAL A 48 -0.92 2.91 14.23
CA VAL A 48 -1.28 1.54 14.59
C VAL A 48 -0.24 0.95 15.53
N ILE A 49 -0.65 0.57 16.73
CA ILE A 49 0.18 -0.09 17.76
C ILE A 49 -0.42 -1.48 18.01
N GLY A 50 0.27 -2.53 17.59
CA GLY A 50 -0.26 -3.90 17.63
C GLY A 50 -1.51 -4.04 16.76
N CYS A 51 -2.62 -4.49 17.35
CA CYS A 51 -3.95 -4.59 16.73
C CYS A 51 -4.83 -3.35 16.98
N PHE A 52 -4.34 -2.35 17.71
CA PHE A 52 -5.08 -1.14 18.05
C PHE A 52 -4.64 0.02 17.15
N GLY A 53 -5.61 0.75 16.62
CA GLY A 53 -5.37 1.95 15.81
C GLY A 53 -6.00 3.16 16.50
N ASN A 54 -5.24 4.24 16.61
CA ASN A 54 -5.77 5.54 16.99
C ASN A 54 -5.73 6.46 15.77
N SER A 55 -6.77 7.28 15.58
CA SER A 55 -6.87 8.16 14.42
C SER A 55 -7.34 9.55 14.82
N ASN A 56 -6.79 10.57 14.18
CA ASN A 56 -7.29 11.93 14.29
C ASN A 56 -7.38 12.62 12.94
N THR A 57 -8.23 13.63 12.87
CA THR A 57 -8.41 14.49 11.70
C THR A 57 -7.75 15.84 11.98
N LEU A 58 -6.96 16.32 11.02
CA LEU A 58 -6.20 17.56 11.11
C LEU A 58 -6.54 18.45 9.92
N ASN A 59 -6.68 19.74 10.18
CA ASN A 59 -6.77 20.73 9.12
C ASN A 59 -5.39 21.05 8.58
N TYR A 60 -5.28 21.36 7.30
CA TYR A 60 -4.04 21.79 6.68
C TYR A 60 -4.27 22.86 5.62
N LYS A 61 -3.19 23.53 5.23
CA LYS A 61 -3.13 24.39 4.05
C LYS A 61 -1.99 23.94 3.15
N ASN A 62 -2.20 23.95 1.84
CA ASN A 62 -1.14 23.69 0.86
C ASN A 62 -0.65 25.04 0.32
N GLU A 63 0.62 25.33 0.52
CA GLU A 63 1.29 26.54 0.05
C GLU A 63 2.52 26.12 -0.75
N ASN A 64 2.47 26.28 -2.08
CA ASN A 64 3.58 25.97 -3.00
C ASN A 64 4.15 24.54 -2.85
N GLY A 65 3.29 23.54 -2.64
CA GLY A 65 3.71 22.15 -2.47
C GLY A 65 4.18 21.81 -1.05
N ILE A 66 4.02 22.73 -0.10
CA ILE A 66 4.23 22.50 1.32
C ILE A 66 2.87 22.44 2.02
N ILE A 67 2.59 21.31 2.65
CA ILE A 67 1.41 21.08 3.49
C ILE A 67 1.74 21.56 4.91
N LYS A 68 1.05 22.60 5.38
CA LYS A 68 1.16 23.14 6.74
C LYS A 68 0.01 22.64 7.59
N ILE A 69 0.30 21.82 8.60
CA ILE A 69 -0.71 21.23 9.47
C ILE A 69 -1.08 22.21 10.57
N SER A 70 -2.39 22.39 10.75
CA SER A 70 -2.92 23.22 11.83
C SER A 70 -2.74 22.54 13.18
N GLY A 71 -2.34 23.31 14.19
CA GLY A 71 -2.13 22.82 15.56
C GLY A 71 -0.80 23.29 16.13
N ILE A 72 -0.60 23.04 17.41
CA ILE A 72 0.64 23.37 18.11
C ILE A 72 1.50 22.10 18.13
N ALA A 73 2.71 22.21 17.59
CA ALA A 73 3.69 21.12 17.63
C ALA A 73 4.01 20.75 19.09
N ASN A 74 4.23 19.47 19.36
CA ASN A 74 4.54 18.92 20.69
C ASN A 74 3.38 18.96 21.72
N THR A 75 2.16 19.28 21.32
CA THR A 75 1.00 19.17 22.23
C THR A 75 0.63 17.69 22.38
N LYS A 76 1.03 17.08 23.49
CA LYS A 76 0.70 15.68 23.78
C LYS A 76 -0.80 15.57 24.06
N LYS A 77 -1.54 14.94 23.15
CA LYS A 77 -2.93 14.57 23.41
C LYS A 77 -2.89 13.32 24.29
N GLU A 78 -3.18 13.47 25.57
CA GLU A 78 -3.19 12.36 26.51
C GLU A 78 -4.35 11.40 26.20
N GLY A 79 -4.06 10.09 26.24
CA GLY A 79 -4.99 8.99 25.95
C GLY A 79 -4.26 7.65 26.04
N LEU A 80 -5.00 6.52 25.98
CA LEU A 80 -4.43 5.17 26.09
C LEU A 80 -3.34 4.86 25.05
N PHE A 81 -3.35 5.58 23.91
CA PHE A 81 -2.33 5.56 22.88
C PHE A 81 -1.96 7.01 22.55
N SER A 82 -0.75 7.45 22.92
CA SER A 82 -0.24 8.76 22.53
C SER A 82 0.03 8.76 21.03
N LEU A 83 -0.73 9.52 20.25
CA LEU A 83 -0.40 9.77 18.85
C LEU A 83 0.89 10.59 18.78
N ALA A 84 1.76 10.29 17.81
CA ALA A 84 2.94 11.07 17.52
C ALA A 84 2.57 12.55 17.34
N THR A 85 2.98 13.36 18.32
CA THR A 85 2.78 14.81 18.40
C THR A 85 3.47 15.58 17.27
N GLU A 86 4.34 14.89 16.54
CA GLU A 86 5.19 15.42 15.48
C GLU A 86 4.43 15.83 14.21
N LEU A 87 3.16 15.45 14.06
CA LEU A 87 2.35 15.83 12.90
C LEU A 87 1.55 17.13 13.12
N TYR A 88 1.30 17.54 14.36
CA TYR A 88 0.61 18.80 14.64
C TYR A 88 1.57 19.97 14.45
N GLY A 89 1.10 21.04 13.82
CA GLY A 89 1.95 22.22 13.58
C GLY A 89 3.17 21.93 12.70
N SER A 90 3.23 20.77 12.04
CA SER A 90 4.35 20.40 11.20
C SER A 90 4.14 20.84 9.75
N GLU A 91 5.25 20.91 9.04
CA GLU A 91 5.27 21.14 7.61
C GLU A 91 5.69 19.85 6.90
N LEU A 92 4.91 19.46 5.89
CA LEU A 92 5.21 18.33 5.03
C LEU A 92 5.49 18.83 3.61
N LYS A 93 6.64 18.44 3.07
CA LYS A 93 6.93 18.64 1.66
C LYS A 93 6.18 17.59 0.85
N MET A 94 5.39 18.03 -0.12
CA MET A 94 4.72 17.15 -1.08
C MET A 94 5.65 16.91 -2.27
N GLU A 95 5.97 15.65 -2.52
CA GLU A 95 6.65 15.20 -3.72
C GLU A 95 5.72 14.31 -4.54
N LYS A 96 6.18 13.85 -5.71
CA LYS A 96 5.34 13.14 -6.68
C LYS A 96 4.58 11.95 -6.09
N ASP A 97 5.27 11.13 -5.29
CA ASP A 97 4.76 9.86 -4.75
C ASP A 97 4.92 9.77 -3.22
N SER A 98 5.21 10.90 -2.55
CA SER A 98 5.53 10.93 -1.13
C SER A 98 5.19 12.25 -0.43
N LEU A 99 5.00 12.16 0.89
CA LEU A 99 4.98 13.29 1.81
C LEU A 99 6.17 13.16 2.77
N ILE A 100 6.88 14.25 3.01
CA ILE A 100 8.07 14.25 3.86
C ILE A 100 7.88 15.26 4.98
N ILE A 101 7.91 14.83 6.24
CA ILE A 101 7.93 15.78 7.38
C ILE A 101 9.26 16.52 7.35
N ILE A 102 9.24 17.82 7.13
CA ILE A 102 10.46 18.63 6.91
C ILE A 102 11.39 18.56 8.13
N LYS A 103 10.82 18.60 9.34
CA LYS A 103 11.59 18.61 10.60
C LYS A 103 12.32 17.29 10.87
N THR A 104 11.68 16.16 10.64
CA THR A 104 12.21 14.83 11.02
C THR A 104 12.81 14.07 9.84
N GLY A 105 12.51 14.48 8.60
CA GLY A 105 12.85 13.75 7.39
C GLY A 105 12.05 12.46 7.20
N GLU A 106 11.03 12.19 8.03
CA GLU A 106 10.20 10.98 7.88
C GLU A 106 9.41 11.03 6.58
N VAL A 107 9.54 9.98 5.78
CA VAL A 107 8.92 9.85 4.45
C VAL A 107 7.72 8.93 4.52
N PHE A 108 6.58 9.41 4.01
CA PHE A 108 5.36 8.66 3.78
C PHE A 108 5.19 8.45 2.28
N TYR A 109 5.21 7.20 1.82
CA TYR A 109 5.01 6.88 0.41
C TYR A 109 3.55 6.62 0.09
N GLU A 110 3.09 7.02 -1.09
CA GLU A 110 1.73 6.73 -1.53
C GLU A 110 1.50 5.21 -1.66
N ASP A 111 0.36 4.71 -1.19
CA ASP A 111 -0.03 3.29 -1.27
C ASP A 111 0.03 2.76 -2.71
N LYS A 112 -0.32 3.59 -3.68
CA LYS A 112 -0.26 3.22 -5.10
C LYS A 112 1.19 3.01 -5.55
N TYR A 113 2.09 3.91 -5.17
CA TYR A 113 3.52 3.76 -5.42
C TYR A 113 4.08 2.52 -4.74
N LEU A 114 3.80 2.30 -3.45
CA LEU A 114 4.25 1.12 -2.70
C LEU A 114 3.76 -0.19 -3.33
N LYS A 115 2.49 -0.23 -3.75
CA LYS A 115 1.95 -1.36 -4.50
C LYS A 115 2.71 -1.54 -5.79
N SER A 116 2.78 -0.53 -6.66
CA SER A 116 3.48 -0.63 -7.94
C SER A 116 4.94 -1.07 -7.81
N LYS A 117 5.66 -0.59 -6.78
CA LYS A 117 7.02 -0.99 -6.47
C LYS A 117 7.11 -2.47 -6.08
N THR A 118 6.21 -2.92 -5.21
CA THR A 118 6.10 -4.34 -4.81
C THR A 118 5.71 -5.23 -5.99
N GLU A 119 4.82 -4.74 -6.84
CA GLU A 119 4.37 -5.44 -8.05
C GLU A 119 5.48 -5.56 -9.08
N ASN A 120 6.31 -4.53 -9.23
CA ASN A 120 7.48 -4.50 -10.10
C ASN A 120 8.67 -5.28 -9.52
N SER A 121 8.75 -5.45 -8.20
CA SER A 121 9.80 -6.23 -7.54
C SER A 121 9.50 -7.73 -7.44
N PHE A 122 8.34 -8.19 -7.92
CA PHE A 122 8.04 -9.61 -7.91
C PHE A 122 8.89 -10.36 -8.94
N GLU A 123 9.95 -11.01 -8.46
CA GLU A 123 10.74 -11.91 -9.29
C GLU A 123 10.05 -13.27 -9.41
N GLN A 124 9.84 -13.72 -10.64
CA GLN A 124 9.33 -15.07 -10.88
C GLN A 124 10.36 -16.10 -10.42
N PHE A 125 9.92 -17.14 -9.72
CA PHE A 125 10.79 -18.20 -9.24
C PHE A 125 10.13 -19.57 -9.47
N TYR A 126 10.87 -20.64 -9.23
CA TYR A 126 10.36 -22.01 -9.31
C TYR A 126 10.25 -22.63 -7.92
N ILE A 127 9.23 -23.45 -7.75
CA ILE A 127 9.10 -24.39 -6.63
C ILE A 127 9.24 -25.81 -7.19
N VAL A 128 10.00 -26.66 -6.53
CA VAL A 128 10.06 -28.09 -6.79
C VAL A 128 9.42 -28.81 -5.62
N LEU A 129 8.36 -29.56 -5.88
CA LEU A 129 7.63 -30.36 -4.90
C LEU A 129 7.48 -31.78 -5.46
N ASP A 130 7.90 -32.79 -4.70
CA ASP A 130 7.84 -34.21 -5.11
C ASP A 130 8.43 -34.45 -6.52
N GLY A 131 9.58 -33.82 -6.80
CA GLY A 131 10.26 -33.90 -8.10
C GLY A 131 9.60 -33.11 -9.24
N LYS A 132 8.44 -32.48 -9.02
CA LYS A 132 7.74 -31.67 -10.02
C LYS A 132 8.05 -30.19 -9.86
N LYS A 133 8.56 -29.57 -10.92
CA LYS A 133 8.79 -28.11 -10.97
C LYS A 133 7.51 -27.35 -11.31
N LYS A 134 7.27 -26.24 -10.62
CA LYS A 134 6.17 -25.31 -10.86
C LYS A 134 6.68 -23.88 -10.86
N LYS A 135 6.39 -23.14 -11.93
CA LYS A 135 6.75 -21.73 -12.02
C LYS A 135 5.76 -20.88 -11.21
N ILE A 136 6.30 -20.12 -10.27
CA ILE A 136 5.56 -19.18 -9.45
C ILE A 136 5.55 -17.82 -10.13
N LYS A 137 4.36 -17.31 -10.32
CA LYS A 137 4.04 -16.01 -10.90
C LYS A 137 3.18 -15.26 -9.89
N LYS A 138 3.16 -13.94 -9.98
CA LYS A 138 2.29 -13.10 -9.15
C LYS A 138 0.82 -13.57 -9.17
N SER A 139 0.30 -13.95 -10.34
CA SER A 139 -1.08 -14.40 -10.49
C SER A 139 -1.41 -15.76 -9.85
N ASN A 140 -0.41 -16.55 -9.44
CA ASN A 140 -0.64 -17.89 -8.91
C ASN A 140 0.01 -18.14 -7.54
N ILE A 141 0.78 -17.19 -7.00
CA ILE A 141 1.56 -17.40 -5.78
C ILE A 141 0.67 -17.68 -4.57
N GLU A 142 -0.39 -16.90 -4.35
CA GLU A 142 -1.31 -17.12 -3.24
C GLU A 142 -1.90 -18.52 -3.30
N ARG A 143 -2.52 -18.89 -4.43
CA ARG A 143 -3.10 -20.22 -4.64
C ARG A 143 -2.12 -21.38 -4.41
N ILE A 144 -0.83 -21.18 -4.69
CA ILE A 144 0.18 -22.23 -4.54
C ILE A 144 0.70 -22.28 -3.11
N LEU A 145 1.01 -21.13 -2.49
CA LEU A 145 1.65 -21.06 -1.18
C LEU A 145 0.69 -21.13 0.01
N THR A 146 -0.60 -20.82 -0.17
CA THR A 146 -1.60 -20.98 0.91
C THR A 146 -2.15 -22.40 1.02
N ASN A 147 -1.60 -23.34 0.24
CA ASN A 147 -2.03 -24.72 0.31
C ASN A 147 -1.63 -25.33 1.68
N PRO A 148 -2.60 -25.78 2.50
CA PRO A 148 -2.32 -26.31 3.85
C PRO A 148 -1.37 -27.51 3.86
N TYR A 149 -1.27 -28.26 2.75
CA TYR A 149 -0.34 -29.38 2.60
C TYR A 149 1.14 -28.96 2.65
N LEU A 150 1.47 -27.67 2.55
CA LEU A 150 2.86 -27.20 2.58
C LEU A 150 3.41 -27.01 4.01
N LYS A 151 2.59 -27.13 5.06
CA LYS A 151 3.03 -26.95 6.47
C LYS A 151 4.07 -27.99 6.91
N ASP A 152 4.01 -29.18 6.31
CA ASP A 152 4.88 -30.31 6.63
C ASP A 152 6.14 -30.36 5.76
N TYR A 153 6.38 -29.31 4.97
CA TYR A 153 7.56 -29.20 4.13
C TYR A 153 8.51 -28.12 4.67
N GLU A 154 9.80 -28.42 4.61
CA GLU A 154 10.88 -27.45 4.70
C GLU A 154 11.17 -26.88 3.32
N VAL A 155 11.52 -25.59 3.26
CA VAL A 155 11.86 -24.88 2.02
C VAL A 155 13.37 -24.69 1.96
N ILE A 156 14.01 -25.33 0.99
CA ILE A 156 15.45 -25.24 0.76
C ILE A 156 15.68 -24.50 -0.57
N GLU A 157 16.47 -23.44 -0.54
CA GLU A 157 16.90 -22.79 -1.78
C GLU A 157 17.96 -23.64 -2.48
N MET A 158 17.72 -23.97 -3.74
CA MET A 158 18.68 -24.74 -4.55
C MET A 158 19.72 -23.81 -5.17
N ASN A 159 20.94 -24.33 -5.32
CA ASN A 159 21.91 -23.73 -6.24
C ASN A 159 21.33 -23.70 -7.66
N ARG A 160 21.59 -22.60 -8.39
CA ARG A 160 21.04 -22.36 -9.74
C ARG A 160 21.53 -23.37 -10.77
N ASP A 161 22.78 -23.81 -10.67
CA ASP A 161 23.35 -24.80 -11.58
C ASP A 161 22.79 -26.19 -11.30
N ASP A 162 22.59 -26.54 -10.03
CA ASP A 162 21.93 -27.79 -9.62
C ASP A 162 20.47 -27.81 -10.07
N ALA A 163 19.74 -26.72 -9.91
CA ALA A 163 18.36 -26.61 -10.39
C ALA A 163 18.26 -26.72 -11.93
N LYS A 164 19.25 -26.22 -12.67
CA LYS A 164 19.35 -26.42 -14.12
C LYS A 164 19.62 -27.87 -14.46
N LYS A 165 20.54 -28.52 -13.76
CA LYS A 165 20.95 -29.91 -14.01
C LYS A 165 19.85 -30.91 -13.65
N GLU A 166 19.25 -30.79 -12.46
CA GLU A 166 18.23 -31.73 -11.96
C GLU A 166 16.87 -31.53 -12.60
N TYR A 167 16.47 -30.27 -12.82
CA TYR A 167 15.09 -29.94 -13.20
C TYR A 167 14.98 -29.17 -14.52
N GLY A 168 16.08 -28.84 -15.20
CA GLY A 168 16.03 -28.04 -16.43
C GLY A 168 15.45 -26.65 -16.20
N ILE A 169 15.73 -26.03 -15.05
CA ILE A 169 15.30 -24.66 -14.73
C ILE A 169 16.40 -23.69 -15.16
N ASN A 170 16.02 -22.58 -15.82
CA ASN A 170 16.98 -21.58 -16.26
C ASN A 170 17.63 -20.88 -15.04
N THR A 171 18.95 -20.70 -15.06
CA THR A 171 19.75 -20.13 -13.96
C THR A 171 19.40 -18.69 -13.61
N LYS A 172 18.65 -17.98 -14.45
CA LYS A 172 18.11 -16.64 -14.10
C LYS A 172 17.03 -16.69 -13.03
N TYR A 173 16.42 -17.85 -12.79
CA TYR A 173 15.35 -18.00 -11.82
C TYR A 173 15.84 -18.63 -10.53
N LYS A 174 15.43 -18.06 -9.40
CA LYS A 174 15.54 -18.70 -8.10
C LYS A 174 14.68 -19.98 -8.06
N THR A 175 15.17 -21.01 -7.38
CA THR A 175 14.46 -22.29 -7.22
C THR A 175 14.41 -22.70 -5.76
N LEU A 176 13.22 -23.01 -5.28
CA LEU A 176 12.96 -23.49 -3.93
C LEU A 176 12.50 -24.96 -3.98
N LYS A 177 13.23 -25.85 -3.34
CA LYS A 177 12.88 -27.27 -3.20
C LYS A 177 12.14 -27.46 -1.88
N LEU A 178 10.96 -28.04 -1.95
CA LEU A 178 10.16 -28.39 -0.80
C LEU A 178 10.45 -29.85 -0.46
N VAL A 179 10.98 -30.07 0.73
CA VAL A 179 11.34 -31.39 1.25
C VAL A 179 10.46 -31.67 2.46
N ARG A 180 9.88 -32.86 2.57
CA ARG A 180 9.09 -33.22 3.76
C ARG A 180 10.00 -33.19 5.00
N LYS A 181 9.47 -32.63 6.09
CA LYS A 181 10.07 -32.74 7.42
C LYS A 181 10.14 -34.20 7.88
#